data_AF-A0A2S9FS13-F1
#
_entry.id   AF-A0A2S9FS13-F1
#
_cell.length_a   1.000
_cell.length_b   1.000
_cell.length_c   1.000
_cell.angle_alpha   90.00
_cell.angle_beta   90.00
_cell.angle_gamma   90.00
#
_symmetry.space_group_name_H-M   'P 1'
#
loop_
_entity.id
_entity.type
_entity.pdbx_description
1 polymer ?
#
loop_
_entity_poly.entity_id
_entity_poly.type
_entity_poly.pdbx_seq_one_letter_code
_entity_poly.pdbx_strand_id
1 'polypeptide(L)'
;PPVQSGGPELHVGTLGPKTVRSAAAWADGVAGMTLDVDVATHPAPRRTTRSAWREAGKGKPHLATSFWFAIGDGAGPRAQVHRHLLRYMNWIP
;
A
#
# COMPACT_ATOMS: atom_id res chain seq x y z
N PRO A 1 7.51 -30.46 6.69
CA PRO A 1 6.54 -29.87 5.72
C PRO A 1 6.12 -28.48 6.21
N PRO A 2 5.67 -27.54 5.34
CA PRO A 2 5.12 -26.26 5.79
C PRO A 2 3.90 -26.50 6.69
N VAL A 3 3.78 -25.70 7.76
CA VAL A 3 2.74 -25.88 8.79
C VAL A 3 1.32 -25.60 8.27
N GLN A 4 1.20 -24.75 7.25
CA GLN A 4 -0.06 -24.36 6.64
C GLN A 4 -0.10 -24.83 5.18
N SER A 5 -1.12 -25.64 4.85
CA SER A 5 -1.41 -26.01 3.47
C SER A 5 -1.73 -24.76 2.65
N GLY A 6 -1.11 -24.62 1.47
CA GLY A 6 -1.24 -23.42 0.63
C GLY A 6 -0.31 -22.26 1.00
N GLY A 7 0.41 -22.33 2.12
CA GLY A 7 1.34 -21.27 2.55
C GLY A 7 0.65 -20.03 3.15
N PRO A 8 1.43 -18.97 3.45
CA PRO A 8 0.90 -17.70 3.94
C PRO A 8 0.21 -16.89 2.84
N GLU A 9 -0.63 -15.94 3.23
CA GLU A 9 -1.19 -14.95 2.30
C GLU A 9 -0.07 -14.11 1.65
N LEU A 10 -0.20 -13.86 0.35
CA LEU A 10 0.78 -13.11 -0.43
C LEU A 10 0.27 -11.71 -0.75
N HIS A 11 0.92 -10.69 -0.19
CA HIS A 11 0.66 -9.29 -0.51
C HIS A 11 1.74 -8.71 -1.42
N VAL A 12 1.32 -7.99 -2.46
CA VAL A 12 2.24 -7.36 -3.41
C VAL A 12 2.42 -5.86 -3.13
N GLY A 13 3.68 -5.40 -3.17
CA GLY A 13 4.02 -3.98 -3.18
C GLY A 13 3.86 -3.36 -4.56
N THR A 14 2.70 -2.79 -4.86
CA THR A 14 2.43 -2.17 -6.17
C THR A 14 1.52 -0.96 -6.04
N LEU A 15 1.76 0.05 -6.87
CA LEU A 15 0.98 1.29 -6.92
C LEU A 15 0.36 1.56 -8.30
N GLY A 16 0.98 1.08 -9.38
CA GLY A 16 0.54 1.34 -10.76
C GLY A 16 -0.61 0.44 -11.21
N PRO A 17 -1.55 0.93 -12.05
CA PRO A 17 -2.70 0.15 -12.51
C PRO A 17 -2.30 -1.10 -13.31
N LYS A 18 -1.20 -1.04 -14.08
CA LYS A 18 -0.69 -2.19 -14.84
C LYS A 18 -0.16 -3.28 -13.93
N THR A 19 0.64 -2.91 -12.94
CA THR A 19 1.24 -3.85 -11.98
C THR A 19 0.20 -4.42 -11.01
N VAL A 20 -0.83 -3.63 -10.65
CA VAL A 20 -2.00 -4.13 -9.91
C VAL A 20 -2.75 -5.21 -10.69
N ARG A 21 -3.03 -5.00 -11.98
CA ARG A 21 -3.71 -6.01 -12.81
C ARG A 21 -2.88 -7.29 -12.98
N SER A 22 -1.57 -7.16 -13.16
CA SER A 22 -0.66 -8.31 -13.20
C SER A 22 -0.69 -9.12 -11.89
N ALA A 23 -0.79 -8.44 -10.75
CA ALA A 23 -0.83 -9.07 -9.44
C ALA A 23 -2.16 -9.78 -9.13
N ALA A 24 -3.28 -9.32 -9.70
CA ALA A 24 -4.60 -9.86 -9.40
C ALA A 24 -4.73 -11.37 -9.71
N ALA A 25 -3.92 -11.91 -10.62
CA ALA A 25 -3.91 -13.33 -10.96
C ALA A 25 -3.34 -14.23 -9.85
N TRP A 26 -2.51 -13.70 -8.93
CA TRP A 26 -1.75 -14.53 -7.98
C TRP A 26 -1.74 -14.01 -6.55
N ALA A 27 -1.79 -12.69 -6.32
CA ALA A 27 -1.69 -12.12 -4.97
C ALA A 27 -3.03 -12.18 -4.23
N ASP A 28 -2.98 -12.27 -2.91
CA ASP A 28 -4.16 -12.23 -2.03
C ASP A 28 -4.56 -10.80 -1.67
N GLY A 29 -3.65 -9.86 -1.88
CA GLY A 29 -3.88 -8.45 -1.67
C GLY A 29 -2.71 -7.56 -2.07
N VAL A 30 -2.83 -6.29 -1.72
CA VAL A 30 -1.79 -5.28 -1.96
C VAL A 30 -1.27 -4.73 -0.63
N ALA A 31 0.03 -4.44 -0.59
CA ALA A 31 0.72 -3.74 0.49
C ALA A 31 1.44 -2.52 -0.10
N GLY A 32 0.74 -1.40 -0.19
CA GLY A 32 1.28 -0.17 -0.77
C GLY A 32 1.90 0.78 0.26
N MET A 33 2.31 1.95 -0.22
CA MET A 33 2.63 3.11 0.62
C MET A 33 1.82 4.32 0.16
N THR A 34 1.56 5.26 1.07
CA THR A 34 0.99 6.56 0.76
C THR A 34 1.81 7.67 1.41
N LEU A 35 2.02 8.76 0.67
CA LEU A 35 2.64 9.98 1.20
C LEU A 35 1.59 10.94 1.78
N ASP A 36 0.37 10.86 1.26
CA ASP A 36 -0.76 11.64 1.71
C ASP A 36 -1.73 10.69 2.43
N VAL A 37 -1.87 10.84 3.74
CA VAL A 37 -2.73 9.97 4.57
C VAL A 37 -4.15 10.51 4.58
N ASP A 38 -4.66 10.80 3.38
CA ASP A 38 -6.04 11.21 3.21
C ASP A 38 -6.85 10.03 2.68
N VAL A 39 -7.53 9.38 3.63
CA VAL A 39 -8.39 8.23 3.39
C VAL A 39 -9.60 8.60 2.51
N ALA A 40 -10.03 9.87 2.52
CA ALA A 40 -11.16 10.36 1.76
C ALA A 40 -10.77 10.73 0.32
N THR A 41 -9.58 11.29 0.09
CA THR A 41 -9.15 11.75 -1.26
C THR A 41 -8.36 10.72 -2.06
N HIS A 42 -7.99 9.58 -1.47
CA HIS A 42 -7.30 8.48 -2.18
C HIS A 42 -8.15 7.20 -2.45
N PRO A 43 -9.38 7.28 -3.00
CA PRO A 43 -10.17 6.08 -3.32
C PRO A 43 -9.72 5.39 -4.61
N ALA A 44 -9.02 6.09 -5.51
CA ALA A 44 -8.72 5.58 -6.86
C ALA A 44 -7.82 4.32 -6.86
N PRO A 45 -6.70 4.25 -6.10
CA PRO A 45 -5.88 3.04 -6.04
C PRO A 45 -6.63 1.83 -5.45
N ARG A 46 -7.46 2.07 -4.42
CA ARG A 46 -8.31 1.02 -3.82
C ARG A 46 -9.36 0.52 -4.80
N ARG A 47 -10.02 1.42 -5.55
CA ARG A 47 -11.02 1.05 -6.56
C ARG A 47 -10.41 0.22 -7.68
N THR A 48 -9.25 0.63 -8.21
CA THR A 48 -8.53 -0.12 -9.24
C THR A 48 -8.18 -1.52 -8.77
N THR A 49 -7.69 -1.67 -7.54
CA THR A 49 -7.35 -2.98 -6.97
C THR A 49 -8.58 -3.87 -6.83
N ARG A 50 -9.69 -3.33 -6.29
CA ARG A 50 -10.95 -4.09 -6.15
C ARG A 50 -11.52 -4.51 -7.51
N SER A 51 -11.43 -3.65 -8.53
CA SER A 51 -11.86 -4.02 -9.88
C SER A 51 -10.99 -5.11 -10.49
N ALA A 52 -9.67 -5.01 -10.38
CA ALA A 52 -8.76 -6.02 -10.90
C ALA A 52 -8.99 -7.40 -10.26
N TRP A 53 -9.22 -7.48 -8.94
CA TRP A 53 -9.53 -8.75 -8.27
C TRP A 53 -10.87 -9.34 -8.73
N ARG A 54 -11.89 -8.49 -8.87
CA ARG A 54 -13.20 -8.92 -9.39
C ARG A 54 -13.09 -9.44 -10.84
N GLU A 55 -12.36 -8.74 -11.69
CA GLU A 55 -12.10 -9.14 -13.09
C GLU A 55 -11.31 -10.46 -13.17
N ALA A 56 -10.43 -10.72 -12.21
CA ALA A 56 -9.71 -11.98 -12.07
C ALA A 56 -10.55 -13.11 -11.42
N GLY A 57 -11.84 -12.86 -11.11
CA GLY A 57 -12.70 -13.84 -10.44
C GLY A 57 -12.33 -14.13 -8.98
N LYS A 58 -11.48 -13.29 -8.35
CA LYS A 58 -11.10 -13.43 -6.94
C LYS A 58 -12.07 -12.67 -6.03
N GLY A 59 -12.08 -13.11 -4.76
CA GLY A 59 -12.79 -12.43 -3.68
C GLY A 59 -12.19 -11.06 -3.33
N LYS A 60 -12.68 -10.46 -2.23
CA LYS A 60 -12.22 -9.15 -1.78
C LYS A 60 -10.73 -9.19 -1.41
N PRO A 61 -9.85 -8.40 -2.05
CA PRO A 61 -8.43 -8.37 -1.68
C PRO A 61 -8.22 -7.75 -0.30
N HIS A 62 -7.16 -8.19 0.38
CA HIS A 62 -6.58 -7.44 1.49
C HIS A 62 -5.90 -6.17 0.98
N LEU A 63 -6.14 -5.04 1.67
CA LEU A 63 -5.61 -3.73 1.28
C LEU A 63 -4.80 -3.13 2.44
N ALA A 64 -3.51 -3.41 2.46
CA ALA A 64 -2.57 -2.79 3.38
C ALA A 64 -1.93 -1.53 2.78
N THR A 65 -1.62 -0.56 3.64
CA THR A 65 -0.85 0.62 3.28
C THR A 65 0.13 0.98 4.41
N SER A 66 1.23 1.63 4.06
CA SER A 66 2.23 2.17 4.96
C SER A 66 2.34 3.68 4.77
N PHE A 67 2.70 4.40 5.84
CA PHE A 67 2.90 5.84 5.85
C PHE A 67 3.88 6.24 6.96
N TRP A 68 4.46 7.43 6.86
CA TRP A 68 5.34 7.99 7.89
C TRP A 68 4.53 8.76 8.91
N PHE A 69 4.82 8.52 10.19
CA PHE A 69 4.25 9.25 11.30
C PHE A 69 5.30 9.45 12.40
N ALA A 70 5.05 10.43 13.27
CA ALA A 70 5.80 10.64 14.49
C ALA A 70 4.82 11.01 15.61
N ILE A 71 5.20 10.73 16.85
CA ILE A 71 4.38 10.97 18.06
C ILE A 71 5.10 11.99 18.94
N GLY A 72 4.36 12.96 19.48
CA GLY A 72 4.87 14.00 20.38
C GLY A 72 3.98 15.24 20.36
N ASP A 73 4.45 16.30 21.02
CA ASP A 73 3.67 17.53 21.23
C ASP A 73 4.06 18.67 20.27
N GLY A 74 3.11 19.58 20.06
CA GLY A 74 3.31 20.79 19.24
C GLY A 74 3.72 20.48 17.80
N ALA A 75 4.62 21.29 17.24
CA ALA A 75 5.08 21.16 15.86
C ALA A 75 6.20 20.12 15.65
N GLY A 76 6.75 19.56 16.73
CA GLY A 76 7.93 18.68 16.71
C GLY A 76 7.77 17.44 15.83
N PRO A 77 6.70 16.63 15.98
CA PRO A 77 6.50 15.41 15.18
C PRO A 77 6.42 15.69 13.67
N ARG A 78 5.72 16.77 13.28
CA ARG A 78 5.61 17.16 11.87
C ARG A 78 6.96 17.58 11.29
N ALA A 79 7.75 18.34 12.03
CA ALA A 79 9.10 18.74 11.62
C ALA A 79 10.05 17.54 11.50
N GLN A 80 9.90 16.53 12.37
CA GLN A 80 10.67 15.28 12.31
C GLN A 80 10.35 14.48 11.03
N VAL A 81 9.07 14.23 10.75
CA VAL A 81 8.65 13.53 9.53
C VAL A 81 9.12 14.29 8.29
N HIS A 82 8.95 15.60 8.25
CA HIS A 82 9.38 16.44 7.12
C HIS A 82 10.89 16.33 6.87
N ARG A 83 11.71 16.46 7.92
CA ARG A 83 13.16 16.31 7.82
C ARG A 83 13.57 14.91 7.37
N HIS A 84 12.91 13.87 7.90
CA HIS A 84 13.18 12.50 7.50
C HIS A 84 12.87 12.29 6.02
N LEU A 85 11.69 12.73 5.55
CA LEU A 85 11.28 12.55 4.16
C LEU A 85 12.18 13.31 3.17
N LEU A 86 12.61 14.54 3.48
CA LEU A 86 13.56 15.28 2.64
C LEU A 86 14.89 14.55 2.45
N ARG A 87 15.34 13.79 3.46
CA ARG A 87 16.56 12.97 3.36
C ARG A 87 16.28 11.61 2.69
N TYR A 88 15.22 10.94 3.08
CA TYR A 88 14.90 9.57 2.68
C TYR A 88 14.39 9.49 1.22
N MET A 89 13.68 10.51 0.76
CA MET A 89 13.12 10.60 -0.60
C MET A 89 13.91 11.53 -1.51
N ASN A 90 15.17 11.82 -1.21
CA ASN A 90 16.00 12.75 -1.99
C ASN A 90 16.29 12.27 -3.44
N TRP A 91 15.89 11.05 -3.78
CA TRP A 91 15.98 10.43 -5.10
C TRP A 91 14.73 10.66 -5.96
N ILE A 92 13.64 11.18 -5.37
CA ILE A 92 12.47 11.61 -6.12
C ILE A 92 12.77 13.02 -6.65
N PRO A 93 12.77 13.23 -7.99
CA PRO A 93 13.14 14.50 -8.61
C PRO A 93 12.17 15.64 -8.27
#